data_AF-A0A662KRR6-F1
#
_entry.id   AF-A0A662KRR6-F1
#
_cell.length_a   1.000
_cell.length_b   1.000
_cell.length_c   1.000
_cell.angle_alpha   90.00
_cell.angle_beta   90.00
_cell.angle_gamma   90.00
#
_symmetry.space_group_name_H-M   'P 1'
#
loop_
_entity.id
_entity.type
_entity.pdbx_description
1 polymer ?
#
loop_
_entity_poly.entity_id
_entity_poly.type
_entity_poly.pdbx_seq_one_letter_code
_entity_poly.pdbx_strand_id
1 'polypeptide(L)' 'MVEKGEIKISAKLIISLLAIFVGILFYIGWGITYGVWADAGIYSVTILFIVSGILGLIFTRIAD' A
#
# COMPACT_ATOMS: atom_id res chain seq x y z
N MET A 1 -4.54 -23.92 19.04
CA MET A 1 -5.80 -23.27 18.60
C MET A 1 -5.40 -22.00 17.88
N VAL A 2 -5.62 -21.90 16.57
CA VAL A 2 -5.32 -20.68 15.80
C VAL A 2 -6.46 -19.72 16.05
N GLU A 3 -6.19 -18.64 16.77
CA GLU A 3 -7.14 -17.57 17.03
C GLU A 3 -7.45 -16.90 15.69
N LYS A 4 -8.64 -17.16 15.15
CA LYS A 4 -9.08 -16.60 13.87
C LYS A 4 -9.47 -15.14 14.13
N GLY A 5 -8.47 -14.25 14.13
CA GLY A 5 -8.69 -12.83 14.35
C GLY A 5 -9.69 -12.28 13.33
N GLU A 6 -10.85 -11.84 13.81
CA GLU A 6 -11.85 -11.18 12.98
C GLU A 6 -11.27 -9.84 12.50
N ILE A 7 -11.03 -9.71 11.19
CA ILE A 7 -10.57 -8.44 10.63
C ILE A 7 -11.77 -7.49 10.62
N LYS A 8 -11.79 -6.56 11.58
CA LYS A 8 -12.79 -5.50 11.61
C LYS A 8 -12.49 -4.53 10.47
N ILE A 9 -13.32 -4.53 9.43
CA ILE A 9 -13.13 -3.64 8.28
C ILE A 9 -13.48 -2.21 8.71
N SER A 10 -12.43 -1.40 8.94
CA SER A 10 -12.54 0.02 9.25
C SER A 10 -12.16 0.86 8.03
N ALA A 11 -12.64 2.11 7.98
CA ALA A 11 -12.28 3.05 6.91
C ALA A 11 -10.76 3.26 6.82
N LYS A 12 -10.06 3.27 7.97
CA LYS A 12 -8.59 3.37 8.02
C LYS A 12 -7.92 2.19 7.34
N LEU A 13 -8.42 0.97 7.58
CA LEU A 13 -7.91 -0.25 6.96
C LEU A 13 -8.09 -0.19 5.44
N ILE A 14 -9.30 0.19 4.97
CA ILE A 14 -9.60 0.31 3.54
C ILE A 14 -8.68 1.33 2.86
N ILE A 15 -8.52 2.53 3.44
CA ILE A 15 -7.66 3.58 2.89
C ILE A 15 -6.20 3.11 2.83
N SER A 16 -5.73 2.41 3.87
CA SER A 16 -4.37 1.89 3.92
C SER A 16 -4.12 0.85 2.82
N LEU A 17 -5.06 -0.07 2.60
CA LEU A 17 -4.98 -1.05 1.52
C LEU A 17 -5.06 -0.38 0.13
N LEU A 18 -5.93 0.60 -0.05
CA LEU A 18 -6.03 1.37 -1.29
C LEU A 18 -4.73 2.10 -1.61
N ALA A 19 -4.08 2.72 -0.62
CA ALA A 19 -2.80 3.40 -0.82
C ALA A 19 -1.73 2.42 -1.35
N ILE A 20 -1.61 1.24 -0.73
CA ILE A 20 -0.68 0.20 -1.20
C ILE A 20 -1.03 -0.21 -2.64
N PHE A 21 -2.31 -0.47 -2.90
CA PHE A 21 -2.78 -0.93 -4.20
C PHE A 21 -2.50 0.08 -5.31
N VAL A 22 -2.76 1.37 -5.05
CA VAL A 22 -2.44 2.47 -5.98
C VAL A 22 -0.94 2.55 -6.26
N GLY A 23 -0.10 2.42 -5.22
CA GLY A 23 1.36 2.41 -5.41
C GLY A 23 1.85 1.28 -6.32
N ILE A 24 1.27 0.07 -6.17
CA ILE A 24 1.58 -1.10 -7.00
C ILE A 24 1.11 -0.87 -8.45
N LEU A 25 -0.15 -0.43 -8.64
CA LEU A 25 -0.70 -0.17 -9.97
C LEU A 25 0.07 0.92 -10.70
N PHE A 26 0.48 1.97 -9.99
CA PHE A 26 1.33 3.03 -10.56
C PHE A 26 2.66 2.46 -11.06
N TYR A 27 3.36 1.65 -10.23
CA TYR A 27 4.65 1.06 -10.61
C TYR A 27 4.52 0.15 -11.84
N ILE A 28 3.54 -0.77 -11.82
CA ILE A 28 3.31 -1.73 -12.91
C ILE A 28 2.86 -0.98 -14.17
N GLY A 29 1.91 -0.06 -14.03
CA GLY A 29 1.40 0.76 -15.13
C GLY A 29 2.53 1.54 -15.80
N TRP A 30 3.40 2.17 -15.02
CA TRP A 30 4.56 2.88 -15.56
C TRP A 30 5.50 1.96 -16.33
N GLY A 31 5.85 0.80 -15.75
CA GLY A 31 6.73 -0.18 -16.38
C GLY A 31 6.17 -0.69 -17.72
N ILE A 32 4.87 -0.93 -17.80
CA ILE A 32 4.20 -1.35 -19.03
C ILE A 32 4.14 -0.22 -20.06
N THR A 33 3.76 1.00 -19.65
CA THR A 33 3.54 2.12 -20.56
C THR A 33 4.85 2.67 -21.14
N TYR A 34 5.89 2.78 -20.32
CA TYR A 34 7.13 3.45 -20.70
C TYR A 34 8.33 2.50 -20.85
N GLY A 35 8.19 1.23 -20.45
CA GLY A 35 9.30 0.27 -20.48
C GLY A 35 10.39 0.54 -19.43
N VAL A 36 10.16 1.47 -18.51
CA VAL A 36 11.11 1.87 -17.48
C VAL A 36 10.71 1.27 -16.14
N TRP A 37 11.59 0.44 -15.58
CA TRP A 37 11.37 -0.25 -14.30
C TRP A 37 12.29 0.23 -13.17
N ALA A 38 13.40 0.87 -13.54
CA ALA A 38 14.42 1.32 -12.60
C ALA A 38 14.74 2.79 -12.82
N ASP A 39 13.98 3.64 -12.13
CA ASP A 39 14.14 5.09 -12.15
C ASP A 39 13.78 5.70 -10.78
N ALA A 40 14.55 6.70 -10.38
CA ALA A 40 14.40 7.35 -9.08
C ALA A 40 13.04 8.04 -8.93
N GLY A 41 12.50 8.59 -10.01
CA GLY A 41 11.19 9.24 -10.03
C GLY A 41 10.07 8.25 -9.73
N ILE A 42 10.04 7.11 -10.43
CA ILE A 42 9.03 6.07 -10.20
C ILE A 42 9.11 5.56 -8.76
N TYR A 43 10.32 5.23 -8.29
CA TYR A 43 10.52 4.73 -6.94
C TYR A 43 10.09 5.74 -5.89
N SER A 44 10.36 7.03 -6.09
CA SER A 44 9.96 8.08 -5.16
C SER A 44 8.43 8.17 -5.00
N VAL A 45 7.66 8.02 -6.08
CA VAL A 45 6.20 8.05 -6.04
C VAL A 45 5.65 6.75 -5.46
N THR A 46 6.14 5.60 -5.93
CA THR A 46 5.70 4.29 -5.43
C THR A 46 5.94 4.15 -3.93
N ILE A 47 7.13 4.52 -3.44
CA ILE A 47 7.46 4.32 -2.02
C ILE A 47 6.61 5.19 -1.10
N LEU A 48 6.22 6.40 -1.52
CA LEU A 48 5.31 7.24 -0.75
C LEU A 48 3.96 6.54 -0.51
N PHE A 49 3.38 5.93 -1.54
CA PHE A 49 2.12 5.20 -1.42
C PHE A 49 2.26 3.92 -0.58
N ILE A 50 3.30 3.12 -0.85
CA ILE A 50 3.52 1.85 -0.16
C ILE A 50 3.79 2.09 1.33
N VAL A 51 4.72 3.00 1.68
CA VAL A 51 5.08 3.27 3.07
C VAL A 51 3.90 3.88 3.82
N SER A 52 3.18 4.84 3.23
CA SER A 52 2.01 5.44 3.88
C SER A 52 0.92 4.40 4.16
N GLY A 53 0.68 3.48 3.23
CA GLY A 53 -0.29 2.40 3.41
C GLY A 53 0.16 1.37 4.47
N ILE A 54 1.45 0.98 4.48
CA ILE A 54 1.99 0.09 5.51
C ILE A 54 1.89 0.75 6.89
N LEU A 55 2.27 2.01 7.02
CA LEU A 55 2.14 2.76 8.27
C LEU A 55 0.67 2.82 8.72
N GLY A 56 -0.26 3.11 7.80
CA GLY A 56 -1.69 3.11 8.10
C GLY A 56 -2.22 1.77 8.60
N LEU A 57 -1.74 0.65 8.02
CA LEU A 57 -2.06 -0.70 8.52
C LEU A 57 -1.52 -0.93 9.93
N ILE A 58 -0.27 -0.55 10.20
CA ILE A 58 0.36 -0.66 11.52
C ILE A 58 -0.43 0.15 12.54
N PHE A 59 -0.74 1.41 12.25
CA PHE A 59 -1.52 2.27 13.14
C PHE A 59 -2.92 1.74 13.39
N THR A 60 -3.57 1.15 12.38
CA THR A 60 -4.89 0.52 12.56
C THR A 60 -4.82 -0.62 13.57
N ARG A 61 -3.75 -1.42 13.57
CA ARG A 61 -3.55 -2.54 14.50
C ARG A 61 -3.17 -2.10 15.91
N ILE A 62 -2.57 -0.93 16.07
CA ILE A 62 -2.17 -0.39 17.39
C ILE A 62 -3.34 0.38 18.06
N ALA A 63 -4.21 0.99 17.25
CA ALA A 63 -5.29 1.85 17.72
C ALA A 63 -6.64 1.14 17.94
N ASP A 64 -6.75 -0.13 17.55
CA ASP A 64 -7.90 -1.03 17.80
C ASP A 64 -7.61 -1.94 19.00
#